data_AF-A0A354ZJK8-F1
#
_entry.id   AF-A0A354ZJK8-F1
#
_cell.length_a   1.000
_cell.length_b   1.000
_cell.length_c   1.000
_cell.angle_alpha   90.00
_cell.angle_beta   90.00
_cell.angle_gamma   90.00
#
_symmetry.space_group_name_H-M   'P 1'
#
loop_
_entity.id
_entity.type
_entity.pdbx_description
1 polymer ?
#
loop_
_entity_poly.entity_id
_entity_poly.type
_entity_poly.pdbx_seq_one_letter_code
_entity_poly.pdbx_strand_id
1 'polypeptide(L)' 'MRPHGDPVGELVHIILTQNTSDTNSDRTYAALRAAYPAWEQLASAPPDDIADVIRMGGLADIKAVRIGEALRRIQADFG' A
#
# COMPACT_ATOMS: atom_id res chain seq x y z
N MET A 1 -10.22 1.33 17.35
CA MET A 1 -10.69 1.27 15.95
C MET A 1 -11.56 0.04 15.80
N ARG A 2 -12.75 0.15 15.18
CA ARG A 2 -13.47 -1.04 14.70
C ARG A 2 -12.77 -1.49 13.42
N PRO A 3 -12.60 -2.79 13.17
CA PRO A 3 -12.07 -3.25 11.87
C PRO A 3 -13.00 -2.75 10.77
N HIS A 4 -12.44 -2.14 9.72
CA HIS A 4 -13.21 -1.43 8.69
C HIS A 4 -13.74 -2.40 7.61
N GLY A 5 -13.61 -3.72 7.84
CA GLY A 5 -14.03 -4.76 6.91
C GLY A 5 -13.04 -5.06 5.78
N ASP A 6 -11.93 -4.32 5.69
CA ASP A 6 -10.89 -4.48 4.68
C ASP A 6 -9.52 -4.73 5.34
N PRO A 7 -9.20 -5.98 5.71
CA PRO A 7 -7.92 -6.30 6.38
C PRO A 7 -6.70 -6.07 5.47
N VAL A 8 -6.88 -6.15 4.14
CA VAL A 8 -5.80 -5.87 3.18
C VAL A 8 -5.51 -4.37 3.14
N GLY A 9 -6.56 -3.55 3.08
CA GLY A 9 -6.45 -2.10 3.18
C GLY A 9 -5.79 -1.64 4.47
N GLU A 10 -6.17 -2.23 5.60
CA GLU A 10 -5.54 -1.94 6.89
C GLU A 10 -4.04 -2.30 6.91
N LEU A 11 -3.65 -3.47 6.39
CA LEU A 11 -2.24 -3.85 6.26
C LEU A 11 -1.44 -2.85 5.43
N VAL A 12 -1.96 -2.47 4.25
CA VAL A 12 -1.28 -1.51 3.37
C VAL A 12 -1.16 -0.16 4.07
N HIS A 13 -2.22 0.31 4.73
CA HIS A 13 -2.17 1.56 5.48
C HIS A 13 -1.13 1.51 6.61
N ILE A 14 -1.03 0.41 7.36
CA ILE A 14 0.00 0.21 8.39
C ILE A 14 1.43 0.28 7.80
N ILE A 15 1.65 -0.24 6.60
CA ILE A 15 2.96 -0.11 5.94
C ILE A 15 3.25 1.35 5.60
N LEU A 16 2.24 2.08 5.12
CA LEU A 16 2.39 3.48 4.73
C LEU A 16 2.65 4.42 5.92
N THR A 17 2.13 4.12 7.12
CA THR A 17 2.29 4.97 8.31
C THR A 17 3.68 4.93 8.93
N GLN A 18 4.51 3.95 8.56
CA GLN A 18 5.86 3.82 9.11
C GLN A 18 6.73 5.02 8.71
N ASN A 19 7.33 5.70 9.70
CA ASN A 19 8.24 6.83 9.50
C ASN A 19 7.63 8.01 8.70
N THR A 20 6.35 8.31 8.89
CA THR A 20 5.68 9.48 8.31
C THR A 20 4.57 10.00 9.23
N SER A 21 3.98 11.15 8.91
CA SER A 21 2.85 11.71 9.67
C SER A 21 1.52 11.12 9.22
N ASP A 22 0.51 11.08 10.09
CA ASP A 22 -0.86 10.64 9.77
C ASP A 22 -1.41 11.34 8.51
N THR A 23 -1.29 12.67 8.44
CA THR A 23 -1.71 13.46 7.26
C THR A 23 -1.09 12.99 5.95
N ASN A 24 0.21 12.63 5.97
CA ASN A 24 0.90 12.11 4.79
C ASN A 24 0.47 10.68 4.51
N SER A 25 0.28 9.85 5.53
CA SER A 25 -0.19 8.46 5.40
C SER A 25 -1.55 8.42 4.72
N ASP A 26 -2.52 9.20 5.20
CA ASP A 26 -3.88 9.22 4.67
C ASP A 26 -3.91 9.68 3.21
N ARG A 27 -3.16 10.75 2.90
CA ARG A 27 -3.03 11.26 1.52
C ARG A 27 -2.35 10.23 0.60
N THR A 28 -1.31 9.57 1.11
CA THR A 28 -0.58 8.54 0.37
C THR A 28 -1.46 7.33 0.10
N TYR A 29 -2.23 6.87 1.10
CA TYR A 29 -3.17 5.77 0.96
C TYR A 29 -4.27 6.12 -0.05
N ALA A 30 -4.86 7.32 0.05
CA ALA A 30 -5.86 7.78 -0.91
C ALA A 30 -5.31 7.82 -2.35
N ALA A 31 -4.10 8.34 -2.55
CA ALA A 31 -3.45 8.37 -3.86
C ALA A 31 -3.19 6.94 -4.40
N LEU A 32 -2.69 6.04 -3.55
CA LEU A 32 -2.44 4.65 -3.91
C LEU A 32 -3.73 3.94 -4.33
N ARG A 33 -4.81 4.09 -3.56
CA ARG A 33 -6.11 3.47 -3.86
C ARG A 33 -6.79 4.06 -5.09
N ALA A 34 -6.53 5.34 -5.40
CA ALA A 34 -7.01 5.95 -6.63
C ALA A 34 -6.26 5.44 -7.87
N ALA A 35 -4.93 5.25 -7.76
CA ALA A 35 -4.10 4.71 -8.84
C ALA A 35 -4.35 3.21 -9.07
N TYR A 36 -4.61 2.45 -8.00
CA TYR A 36 -4.82 1.00 -8.03
C TYR A 36 -6.13 0.61 -7.32
N PRO A 37 -7.28 0.71 -8.02
CA PRO A 37 -8.58 0.36 -7.43
C PRO A 37 -8.70 -1.10 -7.00
N ALA A 38 -8.03 -2.02 -7.70
CA ALA A 38 -8.00 -3.45 -7.39
C ALA A 38 -6.67 -3.86 -6.74
N TRP A 39 -6.71 -4.76 -5.75
CA TRP A 39 -5.52 -5.22 -5.05
C TRP A 39 -4.57 -6.03 -5.96
N GLU A 40 -5.13 -6.76 -6.92
CA GLU A 40 -4.40 -7.55 -7.92
C GLU A 40 -3.60 -6.64 -8.87
N GLN A 41 -4.14 -5.45 -9.19
CA GLN A 41 -3.42 -4.46 -9.98
C GLN A 41 -2.20 -3.94 -9.20
N LEU A 42 -2.38 -3.63 -7.91
CA LEU A 42 -1.29 -3.19 -7.04
C LEU A 42 -0.24 -4.28 -6.83
N ALA A 43 -0.65 -5.55 -6.65
CA ALA A 43 0.26 -6.69 -6.46
C ALA A 43 1.13 -6.95 -7.70
N SER A 44 0.60 -6.66 -8.88
CA SER A 44 1.25 -6.86 -10.18
C SER A 44 2.07 -5.66 -10.64
N ALA A 45 1.92 -4.49 -10.01
CA ALA A 45 2.60 -3.28 -10.41
C ALA A 45 4.12 -3.34 -10.11
N PRO A 46 4.95 -2.77 -10.99
CA PRO A 46 6.37 -2.56 -10.71
C PRO A 46 6.56 -1.74 -9.42
N PRO A 47 7.52 -2.09 -8.55
CA PRO A 47 7.77 -1.32 -7.33
C PRO A 47 8.06 0.17 -7.59
N ASP A 48 8.75 0.49 -8.68
CA ASP A 48 9.08 1.88 -9.03
C ASP A 48 7.82 2.70 -9.33
N ASP A 49 6.85 2.13 -10.05
CA ASP A 49 5.56 2.77 -10.34
C ASP A 49 4.73 2.98 -9.06
N ILE A 50 4.79 2.04 -8.11
CA ILE A 50 4.15 2.20 -6.80
C ILE A 50 4.85 3.31 -6.02
N ALA A 51 6.19 3.33 -6.03
CA ALA A 51 7.01 4.32 -5.33
C ALA A 51 6.78 5.75 -5.84
N ASP A 52 6.56 5.93 -7.14
CA ASP A 52 6.13 7.20 -7.74
C ASP A 52 4.83 7.71 -7.11
N VAL A 53 3.83 6.84 -6.98
CA VAL A 53 2.51 7.19 -6.41
C VAL A 53 2.61 7.54 -4.92
N ILE A 54 3.47 6.84 -4.16
CA ILE A 54 3.55 6.99 -2.71
C ILE A 54 4.70 7.86 -2.22
N ARG A 55 5.36 8.60 -3.12
CA ARG A 55 6.59 9.36 -2.83
C ARG A 55 6.49 10.28 -1.63
N MET A 56 5.33 10.92 -1.44
CA MET A 56 5.08 11.82 -0.31
C MET A 56 5.00 11.13 1.07
N GLY A 57 4.83 9.80 1.08
CA GLY A 57 4.75 8.99 2.30
C GLY A 57 6.11 8.68 2.93
N GLY A 58 7.22 9.05 2.28
CA GLY A 58 8.58 8.75 2.75
C GLY A 58 8.95 7.27 2.67
N LEU A 59 10.24 6.97 2.46
CA LEU A 59 10.74 5.60 2.24
C LEU A 59 10.00 4.85 1.13
N ALA A 60 9.59 5.58 0.08
CA ALA A 60 8.67 5.10 -0.95
C ALA A 60 9.17 3.82 -1.64
N ASP A 61 10.44 3.76 -2.03
CA ASP A 61 11.03 2.60 -2.71
C ASP A 61 10.96 1.33 -1.82
N ILE A 62 11.26 1.49 -0.53
CA ILE A 62 11.20 0.39 0.45
C ILE A 62 9.74 -0.05 0.64
N LYS A 63 8.84 0.90 0.86
CA LYS A 63 7.42 0.61 1.10
C LYS A 63 6.75 -0.02 -0.12
N ALA A 64 7.08 0.43 -1.32
CA ALA A 64 6.56 -0.11 -2.57
C ALA A 64 6.88 -1.60 -2.74
N VAL A 65 8.16 -1.98 -2.53
CA VAL A 65 8.58 -3.39 -2.56
C VAL A 65 7.81 -4.20 -1.51
N ARG A 66 7.72 -3.70 -0.28
CA ARG A 66 7.04 -4.39 0.83
C ARG A 66 5.54 -4.58 0.59
N ILE A 67 4.86 -3.58 0.07
CA ILE A 67 3.43 -3.65 -0.27
C ILE A 67 3.24 -4.72 -1.35
N GLY A 68 4.00 -4.66 -2.45
CA GLY A 68 3.91 -5.64 -3.54
C GLY A 68 4.18 -7.08 -3.06
N GLU A 69 5.22 -7.30 -2.25
CA GLU A 69 5.53 -8.61 -1.65
C GLU A 69 4.41 -9.13 -0.76
N ALA A 70 3.87 -8.28 0.12
CA ALA A 70 2.80 -8.66 1.03
C ALA A 70 1.53 -9.07 0.28
N LEU A 71 1.14 -8.29 -0.74
CA LEU A 71 -0.06 -8.58 -1.54
C LEU A 71 0.11 -9.85 -2.38
N ARG A 72 1.27 -10.04 -3.03
CA ARG A 72 1.56 -11.28 -3.77
C ARG A 72 1.53 -12.50 -2.85
N ARG A 73 2.03 -12.38 -1.63
CA ARG A 73 1.96 -13.47 -0.65
C ARG A 73 0.53 -13.76 -0.22
N ILE A 74 -0.28 -12.74 0.07
CA ILE A 74 -1.70 -12.92 0.40
C ILE A 74 -2.42 -13.63 -0.75
N GLN A 75 -2.17 -13.21 -2.00
CA GLN A 75 -2.76 -13.85 -3.17
C GLN A 75 -2.31 -15.30 -3.34
N ALA A 76 -1.04 -15.63 -3.04
CA ALA A 76 -0.55 -17.01 -3.11
C ALA A 76 -1.12 -17.91 -1.99
N ASP A 77 -1.32 -17.35 -0.79
CA ASP A 77 -1.76 -18.11 0.37
C ASP A 77 -3.30 -18.27 0.43
N PHE A 78 -4.06 -17.35 -0.17
CA PHE A 78 -5.53 -17.26 -0.02
C PHE A 78 -6.32 -17.05 -1.34
N GLY A 79 -5.64 -16.93 -2.48
CA GLY A 79 -6.25 -16.71 -3.80
C GLY A 79 -6.56 -18.00 -4.57
#